data_AF-A0ABD1UHF6-F1
#
_entry.id   AF-A0ABD1UHF6-F1
#
_cell.length_a   1.000
_cell.length_b   1.000
_cell.length_c   1.000
_cell.angle_alpha   90.00
_cell.angle_beta   90.00
_cell.angle_gamma   90.00
#
_symmetry.space_group_name_H-M   'P 1'
#
loop_
_entity.id
_entity.type
_entity.pdbx_description
1 polymer ?
#
loop_
_entity_poly.entity_id
_entity_poly.type
_entity_poly.pdbx_seq_one_letter_code
_entity_poly.pdbx_strand_id
1 'polypeptide(L)'
;MTKQLDNANAAQKVAAEALEAANNEKRRLTDEAKSREEEMSGLREELAKSEKGKKEAEDGRKEVEARLASAEADFVANFHNTEAYTNFADYFARVGHQEVLTALRNDHPELDVKSLETRFPPPDAEGEEGD
;
A
#
# COMPACT_ATOMS: atom_id res chain seq x y z
N MET A 1 23.32 -51.26 71.26
CA MET A 1 23.54 -51.31 69.79
C MET A 1 22.32 -50.88 68.96
N THR A 2 21.09 -50.87 69.50
CA THR A 2 19.86 -50.57 68.74
C THR A 2 19.73 -49.12 68.23
N LYS A 3 19.98 -48.10 69.06
CA LYS A 3 19.80 -46.68 68.68
C LYS A 3 20.66 -46.21 67.49
N GLN A 4 21.85 -46.76 67.31
CA GLN A 4 22.71 -46.40 66.18
C GLN A 4 22.20 -47.00 64.86
N LEU A 5 21.61 -48.20 64.93
CA LEU A 5 21.04 -48.89 63.79
C LEU A 5 19.75 -48.21 63.32
N ASP A 6 18.91 -47.78 64.27
CA ASP A 6 17.69 -47.03 63.98
C ASP A 6 17.99 -45.67 63.33
N ASN A 7 19.01 -44.95 63.81
CA ASN A 7 19.45 -43.69 63.22
C ASN A 7 20.02 -43.87 61.79
N ALA A 8 20.78 -44.93 61.55
CA ALA A 8 21.31 -45.23 60.22
C ALA A 8 20.19 -45.54 59.22
N ASN A 9 19.19 -46.33 59.63
CA ASN A 9 18.02 -46.63 58.80
C ASN A 9 17.19 -45.38 58.48
N ALA A 10 16.99 -44.50 59.46
CA ALA A 10 16.28 -43.23 59.24
C ALA A 10 17.02 -42.31 58.26
N ALA A 11 18.34 -42.19 58.41
CA ALA A 11 19.17 -41.41 57.49
C ALA A 11 19.15 -41.97 56.06
N GLN A 12 19.20 -43.30 55.91
CA GLN A 12 19.15 -43.96 54.61
C GLN A 12 17.79 -43.76 53.92
N LYS A 13 16.69 -43.79 54.68
CA LYS A 13 15.35 -43.50 54.16
C LYS A 13 15.23 -42.06 53.65
N VAL A 14 15.67 -41.08 54.44
CA VAL A 14 15.65 -39.66 54.03
C VAL A 14 16.51 -39.42 52.78
N ALA A 15 17.68 -40.06 52.72
CA ALA A 15 18.54 -39.96 51.54
C ALA A 15 17.89 -40.57 50.29
N ALA A 16 17.15 -41.68 50.42
CA ALA A 16 16.42 -42.30 49.32
C ALA A 16 15.27 -41.42 48.82
N GLU A 17 14.47 -40.85 49.72
CA GLU A 17 13.38 -39.93 49.39
C GLU A 17 13.89 -38.66 48.70
N ALA A 18 15.00 -38.08 49.20
CA ALA A 18 15.64 -36.92 48.59
C ALA A 18 16.16 -37.22 47.18
N LEU A 19 16.73 -38.41 46.96
CA LEU A 19 17.22 -38.83 45.65
C LEU A 19 16.06 -39.05 44.65
N GLU A 20 14.95 -39.62 45.12
CA GLU A 20 13.74 -39.79 44.31
C GLU A 20 13.15 -38.44 43.89
N ALA A 21 13.01 -37.51 44.84
CA ALA A 21 12.55 -36.15 44.56
C ALA A 21 13.47 -35.43 43.56
N ALA A 22 14.78 -35.53 43.72
CA ALA A 22 15.75 -34.95 42.80
C ALA A 22 15.66 -35.57 41.39
N ASN A 23 15.46 -36.88 41.29
CA ASN A 23 15.29 -37.55 40.00
C ASN A 23 13.98 -37.14 39.31
N ASN A 24 12.90 -36.97 40.08
CA ASN A 24 11.62 -36.51 39.55
C ASN A 24 11.72 -35.06 39.05
N GLU A 25 12.36 -34.17 39.82
CA GLU A 25 12.57 -32.78 39.40
C GLU A 25 13.47 -32.69 38.16
N LYS A 26 14.53 -33.52 38.10
CA LYS A 26 15.38 -33.60 36.90
C LYS A 26 14.57 -34.01 35.67
N ARG A 27 13.66 -34.98 35.78
CA ARG A 27 12.78 -35.38 34.67
C ARG A 27 11.88 -34.23 34.25
N ARG A 28 11.20 -33.58 35.20
CA ARG A 28 10.33 -32.43 34.95
C ARG A 28 11.07 -31.31 34.19
N LEU A 29 12.24 -30.92 34.66
CA LEU A 29 13.06 -29.90 34.01
C LEU A 29 13.55 -30.33 32.61
N THR A 30 13.83 -31.61 32.41
CA THR A 30 14.20 -32.14 31.09
C THR A 30 13.06 -32.02 30.10
N ASP A 31 11.83 -32.34 30.53
CA ASP A 31 10.65 -32.27 29.67
C ASP A 31 10.26 -30.81 29.39
N GLU A 32 10.35 -29.91 30.37
CA GLU A 32 10.17 -28.47 30.15
C GLU A 32 11.20 -27.88 29.19
N ALA A 33 12.47 -28.29 29.29
CA ALA A 33 13.51 -27.83 28.38
C ALA A 33 13.21 -28.23 26.92
N LYS A 34 12.77 -29.47 26.70
CA LYS A 34 12.36 -29.94 25.36
C LYS A 34 11.17 -29.17 24.81
N SER A 35 10.13 -28.98 25.64
CA SER A 35 8.94 -28.23 25.24
C SER A 35 9.28 -26.78 24.86
N ARG A 36 10.15 -26.11 25.62
CA ARG A 36 10.61 -24.76 25.28
C ARG A 36 11.47 -24.73 24.01
N GLU A 37 12.25 -25.76 23.77
CA GLU A 37 13.07 -25.86 22.55
C GLU A 37 12.20 -26.01 21.30
N GLU A 38 11.12 -26.79 21.38
CA GLU A 38 10.10 -26.91 20.33
C GLU A 38 9.38 -25.58 20.07
N GLU A 39 8.93 -24.89 21.13
CA GLU A 39 8.32 -23.56 21.02
C GLU A 39 9.27 -22.55 20.36
N MET A 40 10.53 -22.51 20.80
CA MET A 40 11.55 -21.63 20.23
C MET A 40 11.83 -21.95 18.76
N SER A 41 11.79 -23.21 18.36
CA SER A 41 11.90 -23.61 16.96
C SER A 41 10.72 -23.08 16.15
N GLY A 42 9.49 -23.25 16.64
CA GLY A 42 8.28 -22.73 16.00
C GLY A 42 8.32 -21.22 15.81
N LEU A 43 8.69 -20.48 16.86
CA LEU A 43 8.82 -19.01 16.79
C LEU A 43 9.87 -18.56 15.78
N ARG A 44 10.98 -19.29 15.63
CA ARG A 44 12.00 -18.99 14.60
C ARG A 44 11.47 -19.20 13.19
N GLU A 45 10.68 -20.25 12.96
CA GLU A 45 10.05 -20.47 11.66
C GLU A 45 9.02 -19.39 11.31
N GLU A 46 8.18 -19.00 12.27
CA GLU A 46 7.22 -17.91 12.07
C GLU A 46 7.91 -16.58 11.79
N LEU A 47 8.98 -16.27 12.52
CA LEU A 47 9.78 -15.07 12.29
C LEU A 47 10.35 -15.05 10.86
N ALA A 48 10.93 -16.16 10.39
CA ALA A 48 11.46 -16.27 9.04
C ALA A 48 10.37 -16.10 7.96
N LYS A 49 9.17 -16.65 8.17
CA LYS A 49 8.02 -16.44 7.28
C LYS A 49 7.58 -14.98 7.27
N SER A 50 7.53 -14.34 8.43
CA SER A 50 7.17 -12.92 8.56
C SER A 50 8.18 -12.01 7.86
N GLU A 51 9.47 -12.27 8.01
CA GLU A 51 10.52 -11.49 7.33
C GLU A 51 10.45 -11.63 5.81
N LYS A 52 10.19 -12.85 5.32
CA LYS A 52 9.96 -13.09 3.90
C LYS A 52 8.75 -12.30 3.39
N GLY A 53 7.62 -12.38 4.09
CA GLY A 53 6.40 -11.65 3.72
C GLY A 53 6.60 -10.14 3.72
N LYS A 54 7.36 -9.60 4.69
CA LYS A 54 7.71 -8.17 4.73
C LYS A 54 8.51 -7.76 3.49
N LYS A 55 9.49 -8.56 3.07
CA LYS A 55 10.29 -8.29 1.88
C LYS A 55 9.44 -8.29 0.61
N GLU A 56 8.58 -9.28 0.44
CA GLU A 56 7.66 -9.37 -0.70
C GLU A 56 6.71 -8.16 -0.75
N ALA A 57 6.21 -7.69 0.39
CA ALA A 57 5.40 -6.49 0.48
C ALA A 57 6.17 -5.21 0.11
N GLU A 58 7.42 -5.08 0.56
CA GLU A 58 8.29 -3.95 0.19
C GLU A 58 8.60 -3.91 -1.31
N ASP A 59 8.87 -5.07 -1.90
CA ASP A 59 9.12 -5.19 -3.34
C ASP A 59 7.85 -4.87 -4.15
N GLY A 60 6.69 -5.39 -3.73
CA GLY A 60 5.40 -5.05 -4.34
C GLY A 60 5.07 -3.55 -4.25
N ARG A 61 5.38 -2.89 -3.12
CA ARG A 61 5.17 -1.45 -2.96
C ARG A 61 6.00 -0.64 -3.96
N LYS A 62 7.29 -0.99 -4.13
CA LYS A 62 8.17 -0.31 -5.10
C LYS A 62 7.68 -0.49 -6.54
N GLU A 63 7.16 -1.67 -6.88
CA GLU A 63 6.61 -1.89 -8.21
C GLU A 63 5.38 -1.02 -8.46
N VAL A 64 4.46 -0.91 -7.49
CA VAL A 64 3.29 -0.04 -7.59
C VAL A 64 3.70 1.43 -7.71
N GLU A 65 4.65 1.90 -6.89
CA GLU A 65 5.19 3.26 -6.97
C GLU A 65 5.79 3.55 -8.36
N ALA A 66 6.55 2.61 -8.93
CA ALA A 66 7.14 2.76 -10.26
C ALA A 66 6.07 2.80 -11.37
N ARG A 67 5.04 1.95 -11.28
CA ARG A 67 3.93 1.94 -12.24
C ARG A 67 3.10 3.21 -12.18
N LEU A 68 2.84 3.73 -10.97
CA LEU A 68 2.13 4.99 -10.80
C LEU A 68 2.91 6.15 -11.41
N ALA A 69 4.20 6.26 -11.11
CA ALA A 69 5.05 7.30 -11.68
C ALA A 69 5.10 7.24 -13.22
N SER A 70 5.15 6.03 -13.80
CA SER A 70 5.08 5.84 -15.25
C SER A 70 3.72 6.26 -15.81
N ALA A 71 2.62 5.85 -15.18
CA ALA A 71 1.27 6.19 -15.64
C ALA A 71 1.01 7.71 -15.56
N GLU A 72 1.49 8.38 -14.52
CA GLU A 72 1.42 9.84 -14.38
C GLU A 72 2.21 10.54 -15.48
N ALA A 73 3.44 10.09 -15.75
CA ALA A 73 4.26 10.63 -16.83
C ALA A 73 3.61 10.43 -18.20
N ASP A 74 3.07 9.24 -18.45
CA ASP A 74 2.35 8.92 -19.69
C ASP A 74 1.09 9.78 -19.85
N PHE A 75 0.32 9.96 -18.78
CA PHE A 75 -0.86 10.83 -18.80
C PHE A 75 -0.49 12.27 -19.14
N VAL A 76 0.51 12.85 -18.48
CA VAL A 76 0.94 14.23 -18.73
C VAL A 76 1.46 14.39 -20.17
N ALA A 77 2.28 13.44 -20.63
CA ALA A 77 2.82 13.47 -21.99
C ALA A 77 1.72 13.42 -23.05
N ASN A 78 0.64 12.69 -22.78
CA ASN A 78 -0.45 12.45 -23.72
C ASN A 78 -1.74 13.21 -23.41
N PHE A 79 -1.72 14.16 -22.46
CA PHE A 79 -2.93 14.89 -22.06
C PHE A 79 -3.60 15.60 -23.23
N HIS A 80 -2.81 16.11 -24.17
CA HIS A 80 -3.28 16.77 -25.39
C HIS A 80 -4.08 15.86 -26.33
N ASN A 81 -3.97 14.54 -26.18
CA ASN A 81 -4.72 13.54 -26.95
C ASN A 81 -6.02 13.14 -26.25
N THR A 82 -6.37 13.77 -25.12
CA THR A 82 -7.60 13.48 -24.38
C THR A 82 -8.75 14.33 -24.88
N GLU A 83 -9.97 13.78 -24.81
CA GLU A 83 -11.21 14.52 -25.09
C GLU A 83 -11.34 15.76 -24.18
N ALA A 84 -10.87 15.67 -22.94
CA ALA A 84 -10.84 16.80 -22.02
C ALA A 84 -9.99 17.98 -22.55
N TYR A 85 -8.82 17.68 -23.12
CA TYR A 85 -8.01 18.72 -23.76
C TYR A 85 -8.66 19.24 -25.04
N THR A 86 -9.26 18.39 -25.87
CA THR A 86 -10.00 18.82 -27.06
C THR A 86 -11.12 19.79 -26.70
N ASN A 87 -11.97 19.42 -25.74
CA ASN A 87 -13.08 20.27 -25.27
C ASN A 87 -12.57 21.60 -24.67
N PHE A 88 -11.49 21.54 -23.89
CA PHE A 88 -10.82 22.73 -23.37
C PHE A 88 -10.31 23.65 -24.49
N ALA A 89 -9.57 23.09 -25.45
CA ALA A 89 -8.99 23.84 -26.56
C ALA A 89 -10.08 24.47 -27.44
N ASP A 90 -11.15 23.73 -27.74
CA ASP A 90 -12.27 24.20 -28.55
C ASP A 90 -13.03 25.35 -27.85
N TYR A 91 -13.26 25.25 -26.54
CA TYR A 91 -13.89 26.32 -25.77
C TYR A 91 -13.08 27.62 -25.87
N PHE A 92 -11.77 27.56 -25.59
CA PHE A 92 -10.93 28.75 -25.62
C PHE A 92 -10.69 29.30 -27.04
N ALA A 93 -10.67 28.43 -28.06
CA ALA A 93 -10.65 28.88 -29.45
C ALA A 93 -11.90 29.72 -29.78
N ARG A 94 -13.09 29.29 -29.32
CA ARG A 94 -14.33 30.07 -29.49
C ARG A 94 -14.29 31.40 -28.76
N VAL A 95 -13.74 31.45 -27.54
CA VAL A 95 -13.53 32.72 -26.82
C VAL A 95 -12.64 33.66 -27.64
N GLY A 96 -11.50 33.18 -28.12
CA GLY A 96 -10.57 33.99 -28.94
C GLY A 96 -11.21 34.49 -30.24
N HIS A 97 -12.04 33.67 -30.90
CA HIS A 97 -12.79 34.12 -32.07
C HIS A 97 -13.75 35.28 -31.73
N GLN A 98 -14.44 35.22 -30.59
CA GLN A 98 -15.36 36.29 -30.16
C GLN A 98 -14.64 37.60 -29.85
N GLU A 99 -13.44 37.54 -29.26
CA GLU A 99 -12.60 38.71 -29.02
C GLU A 99 -12.22 39.40 -30.33
N VAL A 100 -11.78 38.63 -31.33
CA VAL A 100 -11.41 39.16 -32.66
C VAL A 100 -12.62 39.75 -33.38
N LEU A 101 -13.77 39.08 -33.36
CA LEU A 101 -15.01 39.59 -33.96
C LEU A 101 -15.47 40.90 -33.31
N THR A 102 -15.32 41.00 -31.99
CA THR A 102 -15.63 42.22 -31.25
C THR A 102 -14.71 43.36 -31.64
N ALA A 103 -13.39 43.11 -31.77
CA ALA A 103 -12.43 44.11 -32.23
C ALA A 103 -12.76 44.57 -33.66
N LEU A 104 -13.03 43.66 -34.59
CA LEU A 104 -13.39 44.00 -35.97
C LEU A 104 -14.62 44.90 -36.05
N ARG A 105 -15.67 44.60 -35.28
CA ARG A 105 -16.89 45.42 -35.24
C ARG A 105 -16.62 46.84 -34.73
N ASN A 106 -15.71 46.98 -33.77
CA ASN A 106 -15.43 48.27 -33.14
C ASN A 106 -14.48 49.12 -33.99
N ASP A 107 -13.43 48.51 -34.54
CA ASP A 107 -12.35 49.20 -35.23
C ASP A 107 -12.61 49.35 -36.74
N HIS A 108 -13.42 48.44 -37.31
CA HIS A 108 -13.78 48.38 -38.72
C HIS A 108 -15.29 48.17 -38.93
N PRO A 109 -16.15 49.13 -38.49
CA PRO A 109 -17.60 48.99 -38.55
C PRO A 109 -18.17 48.89 -39.98
N GLU A 110 -17.37 49.23 -41.00
CA GLU A 110 -17.70 49.07 -42.42
C GLU A 110 -17.68 47.63 -42.91
N LEU A 111 -17.04 46.71 -42.18
CA LEU A 111 -16.95 45.30 -42.57
C LEU A 111 -18.20 44.53 -42.12
N ASP A 112 -18.84 43.82 -43.05
CA ASP A 112 -19.90 42.87 -42.70
C ASP A 112 -19.30 41.55 -42.19
N VAL A 113 -19.37 41.35 -40.88
CA VAL A 113 -18.81 40.19 -40.18
C VAL A 113 -19.87 39.13 -39.82
N LYS A 114 -21.14 39.28 -40.22
CA LYS A 114 -22.22 38.35 -39.85
C LYS A 114 -21.96 36.90 -40.28
N SER A 115 -21.32 36.73 -41.44
CA SER A 115 -20.91 35.41 -41.92
C SER A 115 -19.86 34.75 -41.02
N LEU A 116 -18.98 35.56 -40.41
CA LEU A 116 -17.98 35.08 -39.46
C LEU A 116 -18.59 34.79 -38.09
N GLU A 117 -19.55 35.59 -37.63
CA GLU A 117 -20.31 35.34 -36.40
C GLU A 117 -21.10 34.02 -36.46
N THR A 118 -21.65 33.68 -37.63
CA THR A 118 -22.35 32.40 -37.84
C THR A 118 -21.37 31.22 -37.87
N ARG A 119 -20.17 31.43 -38.45
CA ARG A 119 -19.12 30.41 -38.54
C ARG A 119 -18.40 30.17 -37.21
N PHE A 120 -18.30 31.20 -36.38
CA PHE A 120 -17.62 31.16 -35.09
C PHE A 120 -18.59 31.59 -33.98
N PRO A 121 -19.54 30.72 -33.60
CA PRO A 121 -20.51 31.05 -32.56
C PRO A 121 -19.82 31.20 -31.18
N PRO A 122 -20.45 31.91 -30.23
CA PRO A 122 -19.94 32.03 -28.88
C PRO A 122 -19.89 30.67 -28.15
N PRO A 123 -19.05 30.53 -27.11
CA PRO A 123 -18.80 29.25 -26.44
C PRO A 123 -20.07 28.61 -25.87
N ASP A 124 -21.01 29.43 -25.39
CA ASP A 124 -22.24 29.01 -24.72
C ASP A 124 -23.46 28.96 -25.67
N ALA A 125 -23.25 29.12 -26.97
CA ALA A 125 -24.31 28.85 -27.93
C ALA A 125 -24.57 27.33 -27.93
N GLU A 126 -25.68 26.90 -27.34
CA GLU A 126 -26.10 25.49 -27.33
C GLU A 126 -26.01 24.93 -28.75
N GLY A 127 -25.31 23.81 -28.91
CA GLY A 127 -25.26 23.11 -30.18
C GLY A 127 -26.63 22.52 -30.47
N GLU A 128 -27.26 22.92 -31.57
CA GLU A 128 -28.15 21.99 -32.27
C GLU A 128 -27.24 20.86 -32.79
N GLU A 129 -27.04 19.83 -31.97
CA GLU A 129 -26.57 18.53 -32.44
C GLU A 129 -27.64 18.00 -33.41
N GLY A 130 -27.35 18.07 -34.70
CA GLY A 130 -28.18 17.47 -35.74
C GLY A 130 -28.09 15.94 -35.68
N ASP A 131 -29.26 15.30 -35.65
CA ASP A 131 -29.49 13.86 -35.89
C ASP A 131 -28.92 13.36 -37.24
#